data_AF-A0A353ED69-F1
#
_entry.id   AF-A0A353ED69-F1
#
_cell.length_a   1.000
_cell.length_b   1.000
_cell.length_c   1.000
_cell.angle_alpha   90.00
_cell.angle_beta   90.00
_cell.angle_gamma   90.00
#
_symmetry.space_group_name_H-M   'P 1'
#
loop_
_entity.id
_entity.type
_entity.pdbx_description
1 polymer ?
#
loop_
_entity_poly.entity_id
_entity_poly.type
_entity_poly.pdbx_seq_one_letter_code
_entity_poly.pdbx_strand_id
1 'polypeptide(L)'
;MTKMKFGTKKVLVSAAALALFQLTGCASGPSFGDMMSSKASSIEGYSEEWKKGAELIEDGEDLLKDGEKAIAKGQKEINQGSELVREGTAQVEASRQAYRQLSTKAGQSRDAAAISKEAEKLKEVASNWKDGDADVVKGNKLIDKGNERINKGQKKIQEGNDKIVEGRALKLESEKKYQDSYGQS
;
A
#
# COMPACT_ATOMS: atom_id res chain seq x y z
N MET A 1 -57.60 36.41 3.03
CA MET A 1 -58.34 37.54 2.42
C MET A 1 -57.71 38.85 2.87
N THR A 2 -56.86 39.43 2.03
CA THR A 2 -56.60 40.87 1.96
C THR A 2 -57.29 41.32 0.68
N LYS A 3 -58.11 42.37 0.78
CA LYS A 3 -59.07 42.81 -0.25
C LYS A 3 -58.43 43.73 -1.31
N MET A 4 -59.12 43.77 -2.48
CA MET A 4 -59.19 44.86 -3.48
C MET A 4 -58.00 45.02 -4.45
N LYS A 5 -58.14 45.35 -5.76
CA LYS A 5 -59.17 46.12 -6.49
C LYS A 5 -59.43 45.60 -7.91
N PHE A 6 -60.67 45.81 -8.36
CA PHE A 6 -61.15 45.77 -9.75
C PHE A 6 -60.52 46.86 -10.63
N GLY A 7 -60.37 46.57 -11.92
CA GLY A 7 -60.04 47.56 -12.95
C GLY A 7 -60.31 47.05 -14.37
N THR A 8 -61.58 47.07 -14.78
CA THR A 8 -62.01 46.92 -16.19
C THR A 8 -61.74 48.20 -16.97
N LYS A 9 -61.07 48.12 -18.12
CA LYS A 9 -61.18 49.12 -19.20
C LYS A 9 -61.30 48.44 -20.57
N LYS A 10 -62.25 48.96 -21.35
CA LYS A 10 -62.68 48.52 -22.68
C LYS A 10 -61.70 48.97 -23.76
N VAL A 11 -61.53 48.09 -24.75
CA VAL A 11 -61.47 48.27 -26.21
C VAL A 11 -60.86 49.56 -26.77
N LEU A 12 -59.80 49.39 -27.58
CA LEU A 12 -59.54 50.22 -28.76
C LEU A 12 -59.00 49.32 -29.87
N VAL A 13 -59.84 49.09 -30.88
CA VAL A 13 -59.48 48.55 -32.19
C VAL A 13 -58.77 49.68 -32.94
N SER A 14 -57.53 49.45 -33.39
CA SER A 14 -56.85 50.33 -34.34
C SER A 14 -56.16 49.47 -35.38
N ALA A 15 -56.64 49.60 -36.61
CA ALA A 15 -56.06 49.05 -37.82
C ALA A 15 -54.87 49.90 -38.29
N ALA A 16 -54.05 49.27 -39.14
CA ALA A 16 -53.01 49.80 -40.01
C ALA A 16 -51.56 49.75 -39.48
N ALA A 17 -50.77 48.80 -40.02
CA ALA A 17 -49.67 49.11 -40.94
C ALA A 17 -48.99 47.82 -41.42
N LEU A 18 -48.92 47.65 -42.73
CA LEU A 18 -48.05 46.70 -43.44
C LEU A 18 -46.57 47.04 -43.15
N ALA A 19 -45.79 46.08 -42.63
CA ALA A 19 -44.34 46.03 -42.86
C ALA A 19 -43.70 44.70 -42.41
N LEU A 20 -43.08 44.04 -43.39
CA LEU A 20 -41.85 43.24 -43.30
C LEU A 20 -41.89 41.87 -42.59
N PHE A 21 -41.83 40.84 -43.45
CA PHE A 21 -41.10 39.58 -43.25
C PHE A 21 -39.92 39.76 -42.30
N GLN A 22 -39.98 39.15 -41.11
CA GLN A 22 -38.80 38.65 -40.42
C GLN A 22 -39.15 37.26 -39.91
N LEU A 23 -38.44 36.30 -40.47
CA LEU A 23 -38.53 34.89 -40.19
C LEU A 23 -38.50 34.65 -38.69
N THR A 24 -39.39 33.76 -38.25
CA THR A 24 -39.23 32.92 -37.06
C THR A 24 -37.75 32.64 -36.82
N GLY A 25 -37.18 33.28 -35.79
CA GLY A 25 -35.87 32.91 -35.29
C GLY A 25 -35.94 31.45 -34.85
N CYS A 26 -35.39 30.56 -35.67
CA CYS A 26 -34.99 29.24 -35.22
C CYS A 26 -33.99 29.49 -34.09
N ALA A 27 -34.44 29.32 -32.84
CA ALA A 27 -33.52 28.99 -31.78
C ALA A 27 -32.88 27.65 -32.20
N SER A 28 -31.69 27.73 -32.80
CA SER A 28 -30.92 26.58 -33.26
C SER A 28 -30.45 25.82 -32.04
N GLY A 29 -31.33 24.96 -31.52
CA GLY A 29 -30.93 23.89 -30.61
C GLY A 29 -29.93 22.98 -31.33
N PRO A 30 -29.03 22.32 -30.59
CA PRO A 30 -28.07 21.38 -31.16
C PRO A 30 -28.79 20.33 -32.02
N SER A 31 -28.21 19.98 -33.17
CA SER A 31 -28.79 18.96 -34.02
C SER A 31 -28.71 17.59 -33.34
N PHE A 32 -29.54 16.64 -33.77
CA PHE A 32 -29.45 15.26 -33.28
C PHE A 32 -28.04 14.67 -33.45
N GLY A 33 -27.34 15.03 -34.55
CA GLY A 33 -25.96 14.60 -34.80
C GLY A 33 -24.95 15.19 -33.81
N ASP A 34 -25.11 16.46 -33.43
CA ASP A 34 -24.26 17.10 -32.41
C ASP A 34 -24.47 16.46 -31.03
N MET A 35 -25.74 16.20 -30.69
CA MET A 35 -26.11 15.53 -29.44
C MET A 35 -25.56 14.10 -29.40
N MET A 36 -25.62 13.37 -30.51
CA MET A 36 -25.11 12.00 -30.56
C MET A 36 -23.58 11.94 -30.51
N SER A 37 -22.90 12.86 -31.18
CA SER A 37 -21.43 12.98 -31.08
C SER A 37 -20.99 13.30 -29.64
N SER A 38 -21.66 14.25 -28.98
CA SER A 38 -21.37 14.59 -27.58
C SER A 38 -21.61 13.42 -26.62
N LYS A 39 -22.70 12.68 -26.83
CA LYS A 39 -23.01 11.45 -26.08
C LYS A 39 -21.94 10.36 -26.29
N ALA A 40 -21.50 10.14 -27.52
CA ALA A 40 -20.45 9.17 -27.84
C ALA A 40 -19.12 9.52 -27.15
N SER A 41 -18.67 10.77 -27.25
CA SER A 41 -17.45 11.23 -26.57
C SER A 41 -17.53 11.12 -25.04
N SER A 42 -18.73 11.34 -24.47
CA SER A 42 -18.95 11.19 -23.03
C SER A 42 -18.84 9.73 -22.58
N ILE A 43 -19.42 8.79 -23.35
CA ILE A 43 -19.31 7.35 -23.08
C ILE A 43 -17.85 6.89 -23.15
N GLU A 44 -17.09 7.39 -24.12
CA GLU A 44 -15.67 7.07 -24.26
C GLU A 44 -14.88 7.52 -23.01
N GLY A 45 -15.09 8.77 -22.56
CA GLY A 45 -14.45 9.27 -21.34
C GLY A 45 -14.79 8.45 -20.08
N TYR A 46 -16.06 8.06 -19.89
CA TYR A 46 -16.45 7.23 -18.74
C TYR A 46 -15.86 5.82 -18.82
N SER A 47 -15.75 5.27 -20.03
CA SER A 47 -15.12 3.96 -20.27
C SER A 47 -13.63 4.00 -19.96
N GLU A 48 -12.94 5.10 -20.29
CA GLU A 48 -11.53 5.31 -19.93
C GLU A 48 -11.32 5.45 -18.42
N GLU A 49 -12.13 6.26 -17.73
CA GLU A 49 -12.08 6.39 -16.26
C GLU A 49 -12.33 5.05 -15.57
N TRP A 50 -13.29 4.26 -16.06
CA TRP A 50 -13.57 2.91 -15.55
C TRP A 50 -12.40 1.95 -15.74
N LYS A 51 -11.77 1.95 -16.92
CA LYS A 51 -10.58 1.14 -17.22
C LYS A 51 -9.42 1.51 -16.30
N LYS A 52 -9.12 2.81 -16.18
CA LYS A 52 -8.10 3.30 -15.26
C LYS A 52 -8.38 2.88 -13.82
N GLY A 53 -9.64 2.93 -13.39
CA GLY A 53 -10.03 2.46 -12.07
C GLY A 53 -9.83 0.95 -11.88
N ALA A 54 -10.06 0.14 -12.92
CA ALA A 54 -9.77 -1.29 -12.90
C ALA A 54 -8.27 -1.57 -12.83
N GLU A 55 -7.45 -0.87 -13.61
CA GLU A 55 -5.99 -0.96 -13.60
C GLU A 55 -5.42 -0.59 -12.22
N LEU A 56 -5.93 0.46 -11.57
CA LEU A 56 -5.52 0.81 -10.21
C LEU A 56 -5.86 -0.26 -9.18
N ILE A 57 -7.02 -0.91 -9.30
CA ILE A 57 -7.40 -2.02 -8.42
C ILE A 57 -6.44 -3.20 -8.63
N GLU A 58 -6.15 -3.57 -9.89
CA GLU A 58 -5.22 -4.65 -10.23
C GLU A 58 -3.80 -4.37 -9.69
N ASP A 59 -3.26 -3.18 -9.97
CA ASP A 59 -1.98 -2.72 -9.40
C ASP A 59 -1.97 -2.82 -7.87
N GLY A 60 -3.08 -2.43 -7.24
CA GLY A 60 -3.22 -2.45 -5.79
C GLY A 60 -3.23 -3.87 -5.21
N GLU A 61 -3.94 -4.80 -5.85
CA GLU A 61 -3.94 -6.22 -5.48
C GLU A 61 -2.56 -6.85 -5.63
N ASP A 62 -1.83 -6.51 -6.69
CA ASP A 62 -0.45 -6.94 -6.88
C ASP A 62 0.49 -6.42 -5.79
N LEU A 63 0.34 -5.15 -5.40
CA LEU A 63 1.09 -4.57 -4.28
C LEU A 63 0.76 -5.24 -2.94
N LEU A 64 -0.51 -5.58 -2.66
CA LEU A 64 -0.91 -6.34 -1.47
C LEU A 64 -0.17 -7.68 -1.42
N LYS A 65 -0.24 -8.45 -2.51
CA LYS A 65 0.41 -9.77 -2.65
C LYS A 65 1.92 -9.68 -2.47
N ASP A 66 2.55 -8.67 -3.06
CA ASP A 66 3.97 -8.42 -2.90
C ASP A 66 4.35 -8.00 -1.48
N GLY A 67 3.50 -7.22 -0.83
CA GLY A 67 3.66 -6.81 0.56
C GLY A 67 3.60 -8.00 1.51
N GLU A 68 2.62 -8.88 1.33
CA GLU A 68 2.48 -10.12 2.10
C GLU A 68 3.69 -11.04 1.93
N LYS A 69 4.18 -11.22 0.70
CA LYS A 69 5.42 -11.98 0.44
C LYS A 69 6.63 -11.38 1.15
N ALA A 70 6.74 -10.05 1.15
CA ALA A 70 7.83 -9.36 1.84
C ALA A 70 7.76 -9.57 3.36
N ILE A 71 6.57 -9.48 3.95
CA ILE A 71 6.34 -9.76 5.37
C ILE A 71 6.67 -11.22 5.70
N ALA A 72 6.19 -12.18 4.91
CA ALA A 72 6.46 -13.60 5.13
C ALA A 72 7.97 -13.91 5.08
N LYS A 73 8.69 -13.33 4.11
CA LYS A 73 10.15 -13.46 4.05
C LYS A 73 10.83 -12.79 5.24
N GLY A 74 10.36 -11.63 5.66
CA GLY A 74 10.88 -10.93 6.83
C GLY A 74 10.71 -11.74 8.12
N GLN A 75 9.55 -12.34 8.33
CA GLN A 75 9.29 -13.22 9.48
C GLN A 75 10.21 -14.45 9.47
N LYS A 76 10.47 -15.04 8.29
CA LYS A 76 11.43 -16.15 8.17
C LYS A 76 12.84 -15.72 8.57
N GLU A 77 13.29 -14.55 8.12
CA GLU A 77 14.60 -14.00 8.48
C GLU A 77 14.70 -13.71 9.99
N ILE A 78 13.65 -13.15 10.62
CA ILE A 78 13.58 -12.93 12.08
C ILE A 78 13.65 -14.26 12.83
N ASN A 79 12.89 -15.28 12.41
CA ASN A 79 12.88 -16.58 13.07
C ASN A 79 14.27 -17.24 13.00
N GLN A 80 14.89 -17.24 11.82
CA GLN A 80 16.25 -17.75 11.65
C GLN A 80 17.27 -16.96 12.47
N GLY A 81 17.12 -15.63 12.52
CA GLY A 81 17.99 -14.78 13.31
C GLY A 81 17.86 -15.00 14.82
N SER A 82 16.63 -15.16 15.30
CA SER A 82 16.34 -15.42 16.72
C SER A 82 16.91 -16.76 17.17
N GLU A 83 16.86 -17.78 16.31
CA GLU A 83 17.46 -19.08 16.60
C GLU A 83 18.99 -18.99 16.73
N LEU A 84 19.66 -18.29 15.81
CA LEU A 84 21.11 -18.06 15.91
C LEU A 84 21.50 -17.27 17.16
N VAL A 85 20.71 -16.25 17.54
CA VAL A 85 20.95 -15.51 18.80
C VAL A 85 20.81 -16.44 20.00
N ARG A 86 19.79 -17.30 20.02
CA ARG A 86 19.55 -18.27 21.10
C ARG A 86 20.70 -19.26 21.22
N GLU A 87 21.09 -19.88 20.11
CA GLU A 87 22.18 -20.86 20.04
C GLU A 87 23.52 -20.24 20.42
N GLY A 88 23.86 -19.10 19.80
CA GLY A 88 25.10 -18.39 20.07
C GLY A 88 25.21 -17.92 21.53
N THR A 89 24.11 -17.42 22.11
CA THR A 89 24.08 -17.03 23.54
C THR A 89 24.30 -18.23 24.45
N ALA A 90 23.65 -19.37 24.16
CA ALA A 90 23.85 -20.60 24.94
C ALA A 90 25.31 -21.09 24.86
N GLN A 91 25.93 -21.01 23.68
CA GLN A 91 27.32 -21.37 23.47
C GLN A 91 28.30 -20.45 24.20
N VAL A 92 28.06 -19.13 24.19
CA VAL A 92 28.83 -18.16 24.97
C VAL A 92 28.73 -18.44 26.46
N GLU A 93 27.53 -18.71 26.98
CA GLU A 93 27.35 -19.03 28.40
C GLU A 93 28.03 -20.34 28.81
N ALA A 94 27.91 -21.38 27.98
CA ALA A 94 28.63 -22.64 28.20
C ALA A 94 30.15 -22.41 28.21
N SER A 95 30.66 -21.61 27.28
CA SER A 95 32.10 -21.28 27.18
C SER A 95 32.56 -20.47 28.40
N ARG A 96 31.77 -19.51 28.89
CA ARG A 96 32.03 -18.76 30.12
C ARG A 96 32.12 -19.67 31.35
N GLN A 97 31.24 -20.66 31.46
CA GLN A 97 31.27 -21.62 32.55
C GLN A 97 32.50 -22.53 32.47
N ALA A 98 32.81 -23.06 31.28
CA ALA A 98 34.00 -23.88 31.07
C ALA A 98 35.28 -23.10 31.39
N TYR A 99 35.37 -21.84 30.96
CA TYR A 99 36.50 -20.96 31.28
C TYR A 99 36.67 -20.79 32.80
N ARG A 100 35.58 -20.52 33.55
CA ARG A 100 35.62 -20.39 35.02
C ARG A 100 36.08 -21.68 35.72
N GLN A 101 35.68 -22.84 35.20
CA GLN A 101 36.11 -24.13 35.75
C GLN A 101 37.58 -24.43 35.47
N LEU A 102 38.10 -24.00 34.32
CA LEU A 102 39.51 -24.13 33.98
C LEU A 102 40.34 -23.14 34.81
N SER A 103 39.94 -21.86 34.88
CA SER A 103 40.69 -20.83 35.60
C SER A 103 40.82 -21.08 37.11
N THR A 104 39.86 -21.79 37.72
CA THR A 104 39.95 -22.21 39.13
C THR A 104 40.93 -23.35 39.38
N LYS A 105 41.27 -24.13 38.34
CA LYS A 105 42.24 -25.24 38.40
C LYS A 105 43.62 -24.86 37.86
N ALA A 106 43.69 -23.76 37.11
CA ALA A 106 44.90 -23.26 36.51
C ALA A 106 46.00 -22.99 37.56
N GLY A 107 47.23 -23.39 37.23
CA GLY A 107 48.40 -23.19 38.09
C GLY A 107 48.55 -24.20 39.23
N GLN A 108 47.66 -25.19 39.36
CA GLN A 108 47.76 -26.24 40.39
C GLN A 108 48.73 -27.38 39.98
N SER A 109 48.90 -27.64 38.69
CA SER A 109 49.82 -28.67 38.19
C SER A 109 51.21 -28.10 37.86
N ARG A 110 52.26 -28.85 38.21
CA ARG A 110 53.65 -28.59 37.77
C ARG A 110 54.08 -29.50 36.62
N ASP A 111 53.20 -30.39 36.17
CA ASP A 111 53.44 -31.31 35.06
C ASP A 111 53.23 -30.61 33.72
N ALA A 112 54.24 -30.64 32.85
CA ALA A 112 54.22 -29.94 31.56
C ALA A 112 53.13 -30.48 30.61
N ALA A 113 52.84 -31.80 30.63
CA ALA A 113 51.82 -32.39 29.78
C ALA A 113 50.41 -31.97 30.22
N ALA A 114 50.16 -31.90 31.53
CA ALA A 114 48.92 -31.40 32.09
C ALA A 114 48.68 -29.92 31.76
N ILE A 115 49.71 -29.08 31.87
CA ILE A 115 49.66 -27.65 31.49
C ILE A 115 49.33 -27.49 30.00
N SER A 116 49.98 -28.27 29.14
CA SER A 116 49.71 -28.25 27.69
C SER A 116 48.26 -28.61 27.38
N LYS A 117 47.73 -29.67 28.02
CA LYS A 117 46.33 -30.09 27.86
C LYS A 117 45.33 -29.02 28.35
N GLU A 118 45.66 -28.30 29.41
CA GLU A 118 44.85 -27.20 29.91
C GLU A 118 44.84 -26.01 28.94
N ALA A 119 45.99 -25.66 28.38
CA ALA A 119 46.10 -24.62 27.36
C ALA A 119 45.27 -24.94 26.10
N GLU A 120 45.30 -26.20 25.63
CA GLU A 120 44.46 -26.62 24.49
C GLU A 120 42.96 -26.51 24.80
N LYS A 121 42.52 -26.88 26.00
CA LYS A 121 41.12 -26.70 26.42
C LYS A 121 40.72 -25.23 26.48
N LEU A 122 41.60 -24.35 27.00
CA LEU A 122 41.34 -22.92 27.03
C LEU A 122 41.20 -22.35 25.61
N LYS A 123 42.02 -22.83 24.67
CA LYS A 123 41.93 -22.46 23.26
C LYS A 123 40.61 -22.92 22.62
N GLU A 124 40.17 -24.15 22.92
CA GLU A 124 38.87 -24.66 22.47
C GLU A 124 37.72 -23.81 23.03
N VAL A 125 37.73 -23.50 24.32
CA VAL A 125 36.74 -22.62 24.96
C VAL A 125 36.72 -21.24 24.32
N ALA A 126 37.88 -20.65 24.04
CA ALA A 126 37.98 -19.36 23.36
C ALA A 126 37.42 -19.41 21.93
N SER A 127 37.66 -20.50 21.19
CA SER A 127 37.08 -20.71 19.86
C SER A 127 35.56 -20.81 19.92
N ASN A 128 35.03 -21.65 20.82
CA ASN A 128 33.58 -21.82 20.97
C ASN A 128 32.91 -20.53 21.39
N TRP A 129 33.52 -19.74 22.29
CA TRP A 129 33.00 -18.42 22.64
C TRP A 129 32.92 -17.53 21.40
N LYS A 130 34.03 -17.41 20.65
CA LYS A 130 34.08 -16.58 19.44
C LYS A 130 33.02 -16.98 18.41
N ASP A 131 32.81 -18.27 18.21
CA ASP A 131 31.79 -18.78 17.28
C ASP A 131 30.38 -18.42 17.76
N GLY A 132 30.10 -18.56 19.07
CA GLY A 132 28.83 -18.14 19.65
C GLY A 132 28.57 -16.64 19.51
N ASP A 133 29.58 -15.79 19.74
CA ASP A 133 29.48 -14.34 19.49
C ASP A 133 29.21 -14.05 18.00
N ALA A 134 29.84 -14.80 17.08
CA ALA A 134 29.61 -14.65 15.65
C ALA A 134 28.17 -15.02 15.24
N ASP A 135 27.60 -16.06 15.85
CA ASP A 135 26.20 -16.46 15.61
C ASP A 135 25.22 -15.42 16.16
N VAL A 136 25.47 -14.85 17.34
CA VAL A 136 24.66 -13.73 17.86
C VAL A 136 24.69 -12.54 16.91
N VAL A 137 25.86 -12.16 16.41
CA VAL A 137 25.99 -11.06 15.43
C VAL A 137 25.26 -11.38 14.13
N LYS A 138 25.40 -12.59 13.61
CA LYS A 138 24.71 -13.03 12.38
C LYS A 138 23.20 -13.06 12.57
N GLY A 139 22.74 -13.52 13.74
CA GLY A 139 21.34 -13.57 14.11
C GLY A 139 20.70 -12.19 14.16
N ASN A 140 21.34 -11.23 14.83
CA ASN A 140 20.89 -9.83 14.87
C ASN A 140 20.79 -9.21 13.47
N LYS A 141 21.78 -9.46 12.59
CA LYS A 141 21.73 -8.98 11.19
C LYS A 141 20.55 -9.56 10.41
N LEU A 142 20.14 -10.80 10.69
CA LEU A 142 18.95 -11.39 10.06
C LEU A 142 17.66 -10.80 10.61
N ILE A 143 17.60 -10.53 11.91
CA ILE A 143 16.47 -9.83 12.54
C ILE A 143 16.30 -8.44 11.92
N ASP A 144 17.38 -7.68 11.78
CA ASP A 144 17.35 -6.34 11.17
C ASP A 144 16.84 -6.39 9.72
N LYS A 145 17.40 -7.29 8.90
CA LYS A 145 16.92 -7.51 7.51
C LYS A 145 15.45 -7.91 7.47
N GLY A 146 15.02 -8.77 8.38
CA GLY A 146 13.64 -9.21 8.45
C GLY A 146 12.69 -8.06 8.78
N ASN A 147 13.06 -7.21 9.74
CA ASN A 147 12.33 -5.98 10.08
C ASN A 147 12.25 -5.00 8.90
N GLU A 148 13.36 -4.80 8.18
CA GLU A 148 13.36 -3.96 6.96
C GLU A 148 12.39 -4.49 5.89
N ARG A 149 12.30 -5.82 5.73
CA ARG A 149 11.36 -6.43 4.78
C ARG A 149 9.91 -6.29 5.23
N ILE A 150 9.63 -6.46 6.51
CA ILE A 150 8.29 -6.23 7.06
C ILE A 150 7.86 -4.78 6.82
N ASN A 151 8.73 -3.81 7.12
CA ASN A 151 8.46 -2.40 6.88
C ASN A 151 8.19 -2.10 5.40
N LYS A 152 8.99 -2.66 4.48
CA LYS A 152 8.75 -2.55 3.04
C LYS A 152 7.42 -3.19 2.63
N GLY A 153 7.08 -4.34 3.21
CA GLY A 153 5.83 -5.02 2.93
C GLY A 153 4.60 -4.24 3.40
N GLN A 154 4.67 -3.64 4.59
CA GLN A 154 3.62 -2.76 5.12
C GLN A 154 3.40 -1.53 4.24
N LYS A 155 4.47 -0.91 3.74
CA LYS A 155 4.37 0.21 2.80
C LYS A 155 3.68 -0.19 1.50
N LYS A 156 4.04 -1.34 0.91
CA LYS A 156 3.36 -1.87 -0.26
C LYS A 156 1.88 -2.13 -0.01
N ILE A 157 1.53 -2.67 1.16
CA ILE A 157 0.13 -2.91 1.53
C ILE A 157 -0.65 -1.59 1.63
N GLN A 158 -0.04 -0.57 2.22
CA GLN A 158 -0.64 0.76 2.29
C GLN A 158 -0.87 1.34 0.89
N GLU A 159 0.18 1.39 0.06
CA GLU A 159 0.11 1.88 -1.32
C GLU A 159 -0.92 1.10 -2.16
N GLY A 160 -1.00 -0.22 -1.98
CA GLY A 160 -1.97 -1.06 -2.65
C GLY A 160 -3.41 -0.76 -2.24
N ASN A 161 -3.66 -0.57 -0.94
CA ASN A 161 -4.97 -0.17 -0.45
C ASN A 161 -5.38 1.21 -0.98
N ASP A 162 -4.47 2.17 -1.01
CA ASP A 162 -4.73 3.52 -1.53
C ASP A 162 -5.15 3.46 -3.01
N LYS A 163 -4.45 2.67 -3.83
CA LYS A 163 -4.81 2.44 -5.24
C LYS A 163 -6.15 1.75 -5.41
N ILE A 164 -6.47 0.75 -4.58
CA ILE A 164 -7.79 0.09 -4.63
C ILE A 164 -8.91 1.08 -4.30
N VAL A 165 -8.71 1.93 -3.31
CA VAL A 165 -9.69 2.97 -2.93
C VAL A 165 -9.87 3.97 -4.06
N GLU A 166 -8.78 4.49 -4.63
CA GLU A 166 -8.81 5.40 -5.77
C GLU A 166 -9.52 4.77 -6.99
N GLY A 167 -9.15 3.53 -7.33
CA GLY A 167 -9.73 2.82 -8.46
C GLY A 167 -11.23 2.54 -8.28
N ARG A 168 -11.67 2.20 -7.06
CA ARG A 168 -13.10 2.06 -6.74
C ARG A 168 -13.85 3.39 -6.86
N ALA A 169 -13.24 4.49 -6.40
CA ALA A 169 -13.84 5.82 -6.51
C ALA A 169 -14.03 6.22 -7.99
N LEU A 170 -13.01 6.02 -8.84
CA LEU A 170 -13.10 6.31 -10.27
C LEU A 170 -14.21 5.51 -10.95
N LYS A 171 -14.31 4.21 -10.66
CA LYS A 171 -15.35 3.36 -11.24
C LYS A 171 -16.75 3.80 -10.81
N LEU A 172 -16.94 4.12 -9.53
CA LEU A 172 -18.21 4.63 -9.01
C LEU A 172 -18.61 5.97 -9.64
N GLU A 173 -17.65 6.88 -9.79
CA GLU A 173 -17.89 8.18 -10.43
C GLU A 173 -18.25 8.01 -11.91
N SER A 174 -17.55 7.12 -12.62
CA SER A 174 -17.82 6.80 -14.03
C SER A 174 -19.23 6.23 -14.21
N GLU A 175 -19.64 5.31 -13.34
CA GLU A 175 -20.98 4.71 -13.35
C GLU A 175 -22.07 5.75 -13.10
N LYS A 176 -21.85 6.65 -12.12
CA LYS A 176 -22.78 7.74 -11.84
C LYS A 176 -22.92 8.69 -13.05
N LYS A 177 -21.81 9.11 -13.65
CA LYS A 177 -21.83 9.98 -14.84
C LYS A 177 -22.58 9.33 -16.00
N TYR A 178 -22.41 8.01 -16.19
CA TYR A 178 -23.16 7.25 -17.18
C TYR A 178 -24.66 7.24 -16.86
N GLN A 179 -25.06 6.94 -15.62
CA GLN A 179 -26.46 6.94 -15.20
C GLN A 179 -27.11 8.32 -15.33
N ASP A 180 -26.42 9.40 -14.94
CA ASP A 180 -26.95 10.76 -15.07
C ASP A 180 -27.17 11.15 -16.55
N SER A 181 -26.34 10.62 -17.47
CA SER A 181 -26.39 10.93 -18.90
C SER A 181 -27.41 10.10 -19.70
N TYR A 182 -27.82 8.94 -19.18
CA TYR A 182 -28.62 7.94 -19.92
C TYR A 182 -29.78 7.30 -19.13
N GLY A 183 -29.88 7.54 -17.83
CA GLY A 183 -30.87 6.93 -16.93
C GLY A 183 -32.15 7.72 -16.70
N GLN A 184 -32.31 8.90 -17.30
CA GLN A 184 -33.60 9.62 -17.31
C GLN A 184 -34.43 9.18 -18.51
N SER A 185 -35.24 8.14 -18.31
CA SER A 185 -36.36 7.75 -19.18
C SER A 185 -37.65 7.76 -18.38
#